data_AF-A0A534XT99-F1
#
_entry.id   AF-A0A534XT99-F1
#
_cell.length_a   1.000
_cell.length_b   1.000
_cell.length_c   1.000
_cell.angle_alpha   90.00
_cell.angle_beta   90.00
_cell.angle_gamma   90.00
#
_symmetry.space_group_name_H-M   'P 1'
#
loop_
_entity.id
_entity.type
_entity.pdbx_description
1 polymer ?
#
loop_
_entity_poly.entity_id
_entity_poly.type
_entity_poly.pdbx_seq_one_letter_code
_entity_poly.pdbx_strand_id
1 'polypeptide(L)'
;MAANPPTQPVPDDYGHLFFTSDGGQSWQSVTGGGTLPNVPIESLKGDPNDPNVLYVGTFIGLYKSTDHGATFTRDFGLPFVKVTDICVSEDGASLVVGTYGRGVWQLNPTAGGIAAGARGKGDLDFDQKLDGFDLIDLTSALGTSSTSPSYPPEADLVGTSNQIDDADLAAFLARFGGRP
;
A
#
# COMPACT_ATOMS: atom_id res chain seq x y z
N MET A 1 -44.02 21.70 -6.62
CA MET A 1 -42.59 21.93 -6.82
C MET A 1 -41.92 21.71 -5.48
N ALA A 2 -41.11 20.66 -5.33
CA ALA A 2 -40.36 20.45 -4.09
C ALA A 2 -39.34 21.59 -3.97
N ALA A 3 -39.36 22.31 -2.85
CA ALA A 3 -38.38 23.36 -2.59
C ALA A 3 -36.98 22.73 -2.60
N ASN A 4 -36.01 23.39 -3.24
CA ASN A 4 -34.61 23.01 -3.07
C ASN A 4 -34.28 23.01 -1.57
N PRO A 5 -33.67 21.94 -1.03
CA PRO A 5 -33.25 21.95 0.36
C PRO A 5 -32.27 23.12 0.59
N PRO A 6 -32.31 23.76 1.77
CA PRO A 6 -31.44 24.89 2.06
C PRO A 6 -29.98 24.47 1.84
N THR A 7 -29.25 25.25 1.02
CA THR A 7 -27.82 25.07 0.77
C THR A 7 -27.05 25.53 2.01
N GLN A 8 -27.14 24.76 3.10
CA GLN A 8 -26.16 24.87 4.17
C GLN A 8 -24.82 24.40 3.59
N PRO A 9 -23.79 25.26 3.59
CA PRO A 9 -22.44 24.82 3.25
C PRO A 9 -22.06 23.65 4.16
N VAL A 10 -21.40 22.64 3.59
CA VAL A 10 -20.79 21.58 4.40
C VAL A 10 -19.78 22.25 5.33
N PRO A 11 -19.84 22.03 6.66
CA PRO A 11 -18.89 22.67 7.57
C PRO A 11 -17.45 22.24 7.24
N ASP A 12 -16.49 23.14 7.46
CA ASP A 12 -15.09 22.93 7.05
C ASP A 12 -14.47 21.67 7.67
N ASP A 13 -14.90 21.25 8.86
CA ASP A 13 -14.37 20.07 9.56
C ASP A 13 -14.72 18.72 8.89
N TYR A 14 -15.64 18.70 7.91
CA TYR A 14 -16.05 17.48 7.21
C TYR A 14 -15.12 17.09 6.05
N GLY A 15 -14.13 17.91 5.69
CA GLY A 15 -13.22 17.55 4.59
C GLY A 15 -13.91 17.40 3.23
N HIS A 16 -13.25 16.67 2.33
CA HIS A 16 -13.70 16.50 0.93
C HIS A 16 -13.93 15.05 0.51
N LEU A 17 -13.72 14.07 1.41
CA LEU A 17 -13.93 12.65 1.15
C LEU A 17 -15.09 12.14 2.01
N PHE A 18 -15.98 11.35 1.41
CA PHE A 18 -17.14 10.78 2.08
C PHE A 18 -17.28 9.29 1.77
N PHE A 19 -17.70 8.52 2.75
CA PHE A 19 -17.95 7.09 2.66
C PHE A 19 -19.41 6.78 2.91
N THR A 20 -19.94 5.77 2.23
CA THR A 20 -21.26 5.20 2.46
C THR A 20 -21.17 3.68 2.42
N SER A 21 -21.91 3.01 3.29
CA SER A 21 -22.07 1.56 3.32
C SER A 21 -23.49 1.10 2.98
N ASP A 22 -24.41 2.03 2.74
CA ASP A 22 -25.85 1.78 2.59
C ASP A 22 -26.41 2.20 1.21
N GLY A 23 -25.52 2.31 0.23
CA GLY A 23 -25.89 2.71 -1.13
C GLY A 23 -26.15 4.21 -1.27
N GLY A 24 -25.60 5.04 -0.38
CA GLY A 24 -25.71 6.50 -0.42
C GLY A 24 -26.91 7.08 0.30
N GLN A 25 -27.59 6.28 1.16
CA GLN A 25 -28.66 6.78 2.03
C GLN A 25 -28.07 7.64 3.16
N SER A 26 -26.89 7.28 3.66
CA SER A 26 -26.10 8.09 4.58
C SER A 26 -24.64 8.15 4.14
N TRP A 27 -24.01 9.27 4.49
CA TRP A 27 -22.61 9.56 4.17
C TRP A 27 -21.87 10.00 5.42
N GLN A 28 -20.66 9.49 5.60
CA GLN A 28 -19.76 9.84 6.69
C GLN A 28 -18.53 10.53 6.11
N SER A 29 -18.12 11.62 6.74
CA SER A 29 -16.88 12.29 6.38
C SER A 29 -15.66 11.42 6.71
N VAL A 30 -14.68 11.41 5.81
CA VAL A 30 -13.40 10.71 5.96
C VAL A 30 -12.28 11.75 5.96
N THR A 31 -11.84 12.13 7.15
CA THR A 31 -10.70 13.08 7.34
C THR A 31 -9.38 12.37 7.65
N GLY A 32 -9.41 11.05 7.85
CA GLY A 32 -8.26 10.28 8.29
C GLY A 32 -7.73 10.70 9.66
N GLY A 33 -8.61 11.08 10.60
CA GLY A 33 -8.18 11.64 11.88
C GLY A 33 -7.41 12.96 11.75
N GLY A 34 -7.62 13.71 10.65
CA GLY A 34 -6.92 14.95 10.33
C GLY A 34 -5.60 14.77 9.56
N THR A 35 -5.23 13.54 9.20
CA THR A 35 -4.04 13.27 8.39
C THR A 35 -4.25 13.48 6.89
N LEU A 36 -5.51 13.42 6.43
CA LEU A 36 -5.88 13.88 5.09
C LEU A 36 -6.10 15.39 5.15
N PRO A 37 -5.38 16.19 4.33
CA PRO A 37 -5.56 17.63 4.34
C PRO A 37 -6.96 18.02 3.84
N ASN A 38 -7.52 19.05 4.45
CA ASN A 38 -8.79 19.64 4.02
C ASN A 38 -8.59 20.52 2.76
N VAL A 39 -8.30 19.87 1.64
CA VAL A 39 -8.18 20.48 0.31
C VAL A 39 -8.97 19.67 -0.72
N PRO A 40 -9.35 20.27 -1.87
CA PRO A 40 -10.13 19.56 -2.87
C PRO A 40 -9.44 18.27 -3.34
N ILE A 41 -10.26 17.23 -3.48
CA ILE A 41 -9.89 15.90 -3.99
C ILE A 41 -10.36 15.82 -5.44
N GLU A 42 -9.45 15.43 -6.33
CA GLU A 42 -9.70 15.31 -7.78
C GLU A 42 -9.82 13.85 -8.21
N SER A 43 -9.17 12.92 -7.50
CA SER A 43 -9.22 11.49 -7.83
C SER A 43 -9.16 10.63 -6.57
N LEU A 44 -9.94 9.55 -6.57
CA LEU A 44 -9.92 8.48 -5.58
C LEU A 44 -9.83 7.15 -6.32
N LYS A 45 -8.94 6.26 -5.88
CA LYS A 45 -8.82 4.88 -6.37
C LYS A 45 -8.57 3.94 -5.21
N GLY A 46 -9.26 2.80 -5.20
CA GLY A 46 -8.90 1.67 -4.33
C GLY A 46 -7.88 0.77 -5.01
N ASP A 47 -7.12 0.02 -4.22
CA ASP A 47 -6.33 -1.09 -4.74
C ASP A 47 -7.26 -2.25 -5.14
N PRO A 48 -7.13 -2.83 -6.35
CA PRO A 48 -7.98 -3.94 -6.77
C PRO A 48 -7.77 -5.23 -5.95
N ASN A 49 -6.63 -5.36 -5.27
CA ASN A 49 -6.26 -6.57 -4.53
C ASN A 49 -6.32 -6.40 -3.01
N ASP A 50 -6.44 -5.17 -2.50
CA ASP A 50 -6.62 -4.90 -1.07
C ASP A 50 -7.66 -3.79 -0.83
N PRO A 51 -8.86 -4.13 -0.32
CA PRO A 51 -9.92 -3.15 -0.08
C PRO A 51 -9.58 -2.14 1.03
N ASN A 52 -8.53 -2.36 1.83
CA ASN A 52 -8.09 -1.39 2.84
C ASN A 52 -7.21 -0.28 2.25
N VAL A 53 -6.71 -0.46 1.02
CA VAL A 53 -5.78 0.49 0.40
C VAL A 53 -6.53 1.47 -0.48
N LEU A 54 -6.33 2.76 -0.19
CA LEU A 54 -6.93 3.88 -0.92
C LEU A 54 -5.86 4.87 -1.35
N TYR A 55 -5.95 5.36 -2.58
CA TYR A 55 -5.13 6.42 -3.14
C TYR A 55 -5.99 7.66 -3.40
N VAL A 56 -5.58 8.80 -2.85
CA VAL A 56 -6.32 10.05 -2.91
C VAL A 56 -5.45 11.13 -3.55
N GLY A 57 -5.88 11.59 -4.72
CA GLY A 57 -5.27 12.69 -5.45
C GLY A 57 -5.90 14.01 -5.04
N THR A 58 -5.10 14.88 -4.41
CA THR A 58 -5.53 16.19 -3.92
C THR A 58 -4.89 17.31 -4.73
N PHE A 59 -5.30 18.56 -4.46
CA PHE A 59 -4.64 19.76 -4.99
C PHE A 59 -3.18 19.93 -4.56
N ILE A 60 -2.74 19.23 -3.51
CA ILE A 60 -1.40 19.39 -2.94
C ILE A 60 -0.58 18.09 -2.93
N GLY A 61 -1.11 17.00 -3.51
CA GLY A 61 -0.35 15.77 -3.70
C GLY A 61 -1.19 14.50 -3.63
N LEU A 62 -0.50 13.37 -3.74
CA LEU A 62 -1.02 12.03 -3.60
C LEU A 62 -0.92 11.57 -2.14
N TYR A 63 -2.02 11.01 -1.62
CA TYR A 63 -2.11 10.43 -0.28
C TYR A 63 -2.52 8.96 -0.38
N LYS A 64 -2.03 8.13 0.54
CA LYS A 64 -2.33 6.70 0.66
C LYS A 64 -2.92 6.40 2.03
N SER A 65 -3.97 5.59 2.07
CA SER A 65 -4.40 4.88 3.27
C SER A 65 -4.15 3.39 3.08
N THR A 66 -3.86 2.68 4.16
CA THR A 66 -3.77 1.21 4.24
C THR A 66 -4.70 0.64 5.31
N ASP A 67 -5.61 1.47 5.81
CA ASP A 67 -6.51 1.20 6.93
C ASP A 67 -7.93 1.70 6.64
N HIS A 68 -8.34 1.58 5.37
CA HIS A 68 -9.69 1.91 4.90
C HIS A 68 -10.10 3.37 5.19
N GLY A 69 -9.14 4.29 5.07
CA GLY A 69 -9.33 5.74 5.24
C GLY A 69 -9.29 6.24 6.68
N ALA A 70 -8.91 5.40 7.65
CA ALA A 70 -8.74 5.84 9.03
C ALA A 70 -7.54 6.77 9.20
N THR A 71 -6.46 6.57 8.43
CA THR A 71 -5.30 7.47 8.33
C THR A 71 -4.77 7.55 6.90
N PHE A 72 -4.07 8.65 6.59
CA PHE A 72 -3.43 8.89 5.30
C PHE A 72 -1.99 9.36 5.45
N THR A 73 -1.13 8.89 4.55
CA THR A 73 0.27 9.31 4.45
C THR A 73 0.57 9.83 3.06
N ARG A 74 1.49 10.80 2.98
CA ARG A 74 2.00 11.37 1.74
C ARG A 74 3.48 11.00 1.64
N ASP A 75 3.78 9.84 1.08
CA ASP A 75 5.16 9.44 0.82
C ASP A 75 5.29 8.68 -0.51
N PHE A 76 5.49 9.45 -1.58
CA PHE A 76 5.60 8.97 -2.95
C PHE A 76 6.74 9.66 -3.72
N GLY A 77 7.56 10.47 -3.05
CA GLY A 77 8.57 11.31 -3.70
C GLY A 77 8.00 12.40 -4.63
N LEU A 78 6.68 12.58 -4.69
CA LEU A 78 6.05 13.61 -5.51
C LEU A 78 6.21 15.01 -4.88
N PRO A 79 6.41 16.06 -5.70
CA PRO A 79 6.35 17.43 -5.24
C PRO A 79 4.92 17.80 -4.78
N PHE A 80 4.78 18.93 -4.10
CA PHE A 80 3.45 19.50 -3.82
C PHE A 80 2.85 19.97 -5.15
N VAL A 81 2.03 19.12 -5.75
CA VAL A 81 1.39 19.37 -7.04
C VAL A 81 0.00 18.76 -7.01
N LYS A 82 -0.93 19.42 -7.71
CA LYS A 82 -2.25 18.87 -7.93
C LYS A 82 -2.17 17.57 -8.71
N VAL A 83 -2.73 16.52 -8.13
CA VAL A 83 -2.93 15.22 -8.76
C VAL A 83 -4.30 15.22 -9.41
N THR A 84 -4.35 15.11 -10.74
CA THR A 84 -5.61 15.18 -11.50
C THR A 84 -6.22 13.82 -11.75
N ASP A 85 -5.41 12.77 -11.87
CA ASP A 85 -5.92 11.41 -12.00
C ASP A 85 -4.90 10.38 -11.52
N ILE A 86 -5.41 9.19 -11.18
CA ILE A 86 -4.67 8.04 -10.68
C ILE A 86 -5.22 6.81 -11.41
N CYS A 87 -4.33 6.00 -11.96
CA CYS A 87 -4.64 4.68 -12.46
C CYS A 87 -3.84 3.65 -11.66
N VAL A 88 -4.52 2.62 -11.17
CA VAL A 88 -3.90 1.49 -10.48
C VAL A 88 -3.84 0.34 -11.46
N SER A 89 -2.67 -0.28 -11.58
CA SER A 89 -2.50 -1.53 -12.32
C SER A 89 -3.38 -2.64 -11.73
N GLU A 90 -3.77 -3.60 -12.56
CA GLU A 90 -4.66 -4.70 -12.17
C GLU A 90 -4.06 -5.57 -11.03
N ASP A 91 -2.73 -5.68 -11.00
CA ASP A 91 -1.97 -6.36 -9.93
C ASP A 91 -1.65 -5.44 -8.73
N GLY A 92 -2.07 -4.17 -8.76
CA GLY A 92 -1.80 -3.18 -7.71
C GLY A 92 -0.33 -2.76 -7.58
N ALA A 93 0.58 -3.29 -8.39
CA ALA A 93 2.03 -3.12 -8.21
C ALA A 93 2.53 -1.73 -8.62
N SER A 94 1.85 -1.11 -9.57
CA SER A 94 2.15 0.22 -10.09
C SER A 94 0.94 1.15 -10.09
N LEU A 95 1.23 2.44 -9.89
CA LEU A 95 0.34 3.57 -10.13
C LEU A 95 0.86 4.40 -11.28
N VAL A 96 -0.06 4.88 -12.10
CA VAL A 96 0.20 5.98 -13.04
C VAL A 96 -0.56 7.20 -12.53
N VAL A 97 0.16 8.30 -12.32
CA VAL A 97 -0.37 9.52 -11.69
C VAL A 97 -0.24 10.70 -12.64
N GLY A 98 -1.37 11.28 -13.01
CA GLY A 98 -1.43 12.53 -13.78
C GLY A 98 -1.30 13.73 -12.86
N THR A 99 -0.38 14.63 -13.16
CA THR A 99 -0.14 15.84 -12.35
C THR A 99 -0.33 17.11 -13.18
N TYR A 100 -0.85 18.16 -12.54
CA TYR A 100 -1.00 19.46 -13.19
C TYR A 100 0.37 20.09 -13.46
N GLY A 101 0.71 20.28 -14.75
CA GLY A 101 1.92 20.99 -15.17
C GLY A 101 3.24 20.24 -14.95
N ARG A 102 3.22 18.97 -14.51
CA ARG A 102 4.43 18.16 -14.27
C ARG A 102 4.38 16.77 -14.92
N GLY A 103 3.48 16.61 -15.90
CA GLY A 103 3.36 15.38 -16.69
C GLY A 103 2.77 14.21 -15.91
N VAL A 104 3.18 13.01 -16.30
CA VAL A 104 2.71 11.74 -15.75
C VAL A 104 3.87 11.06 -15.02
N TRP A 105 3.55 10.47 -13.87
CA TRP A 105 4.50 9.77 -13.00
C TRP A 105 4.08 8.31 -12.89
N GLN A 106 5.04 7.40 -12.98
CA GLN A 106 4.83 6.01 -12.59
C GLN A 106 5.45 5.80 -11.21
N LEU A 107 4.66 5.25 -10.30
CA LEU A 107 5.05 4.96 -8.92
C LEU A 107 4.75 3.50 -8.61
N ASN A 108 5.44 2.93 -7.65
CA ASN A 108 5.14 1.60 -7.13
C ASN A 108 4.65 1.77 -5.69
N PRO A 109 3.33 1.80 -5.43
CA PRO A 109 2.81 2.05 -4.09
C PRO A 109 2.94 0.85 -3.14
N THR A 110 3.11 -0.34 -3.70
CA THR A 110 3.51 -1.56 -3.00
C THR A 110 5.00 -1.52 -2.67
N ALA A 111 5.78 -0.69 -3.34
CA ALA A 111 7.14 -0.32 -2.91
C ALA A 111 7.14 0.65 -1.71
N GLY A 112 6.06 0.65 -0.92
CA GLY A 112 6.06 1.16 0.45
C GLY A 112 6.96 0.27 1.33
N GLY A 113 8.26 0.43 1.15
CA GLY A 113 9.31 -0.14 1.99
C GLY A 113 9.87 -1.47 1.51
N ILE A 114 10.79 -1.43 0.55
CA ILE A 114 12.13 -1.85 0.95
C ILE A 114 12.93 -0.57 1.21
N ALA A 115 13.07 -0.21 2.49
CA ALA A 115 14.39 0.26 2.86
C ALA A 115 15.35 -0.81 2.32
N ALA A 116 16.41 -0.42 1.61
CA ALA A 116 17.46 -1.35 1.26
C ALA A 116 17.77 -2.23 2.48
N GLY A 117 17.39 -3.52 2.43
CA GLY A 117 17.51 -4.47 3.54
C GLY A 117 16.33 -4.56 4.53
N ALA A 118 15.16 -5.03 4.11
CA ALA A 118 14.33 -5.87 4.99
C ALA A 118 14.65 -7.34 4.71
N ARG A 119 15.85 -7.77 5.11
CA ARG A 119 16.18 -9.21 5.22
C ARG A 119 15.10 -9.87 6.10
N GLY A 120 14.58 -11.05 5.70
CA GLY A 120 13.78 -11.89 6.63
C GLY A 120 12.27 -11.96 6.37
N LYS A 121 11.78 -11.82 5.13
CA LYS A 121 10.34 -11.92 4.84
C LYS A 121 9.94 -12.92 3.75
N GLY A 122 10.89 -13.68 3.23
CA GLY A 122 10.66 -14.77 2.29
C GLY A 122 10.87 -14.40 0.82
N ASP A 123 11.06 -13.12 0.48
CA ASP A 123 11.47 -12.65 -0.85
C ASP A 123 13.00 -12.62 -0.89
N LEU A 124 13.59 -13.64 -1.51
CA LEU A 124 15.02 -13.90 -1.54
C LEU A 124 15.68 -13.43 -2.84
N ASP A 125 14.93 -13.30 -3.92
CA ASP A 125 15.41 -12.76 -5.20
C ASP A 125 15.10 -11.27 -5.42
N PHE A 126 14.37 -10.67 -4.47
CA PHE A 126 14.05 -9.24 -4.37
C PHE A 126 13.08 -8.74 -5.46
N ASP A 127 12.24 -9.62 -6.00
CA ASP A 127 11.24 -9.28 -7.02
C ASP A 127 9.86 -8.91 -6.46
N GLN A 128 9.71 -8.96 -5.12
CA GLN A 128 8.48 -8.68 -4.36
C GLN A 128 7.33 -9.66 -4.60
N LYS A 129 7.64 -10.85 -5.11
CA LYS A 129 6.73 -11.99 -5.12
C LYS A 129 7.29 -13.05 -4.19
N LEU A 130 6.41 -13.93 -3.74
CA LEU A 130 6.80 -15.15 -3.03
C LEU A 130 6.47 -16.30 -3.97
N ASP A 131 7.42 -16.68 -4.81
CA ASP A 131 7.19 -17.63 -5.88
C ASP A 131 8.21 -18.79 -5.90
N GLY A 132 8.25 -19.51 -7.02
CA GLY A 132 9.11 -20.68 -7.16
C GLY A 132 10.60 -20.36 -7.05
N PHE A 133 11.04 -19.14 -7.40
CA PHE A 133 12.44 -18.74 -7.29
C PHE A 133 12.86 -18.57 -5.83
N ASP A 134 12.05 -17.89 -5.03
CA ASP A 134 12.28 -17.78 -3.58
C ASP A 134 12.26 -19.15 -2.88
N LEU A 135 11.35 -20.04 -3.32
CA LEU A 135 11.27 -21.38 -2.75
C LEU A 135 12.56 -22.18 -3.04
N ILE A 136 13.12 -22.05 -4.24
CA ILE A 136 14.38 -22.71 -4.60
C ILE A 136 15.53 -22.15 -3.75
N ASP A 137 15.57 -20.85 -3.56
CA ASP A 137 16.63 -20.22 -2.76
C ASP A 137 16.51 -20.57 -1.26
N LEU A 138 15.29 -20.60 -0.70
CA LEU A 138 15.04 -21.00 0.68
C LEU A 138 15.41 -22.47 0.90
N THR A 139 15.01 -23.35 -0.01
CA THR A 139 15.34 -24.78 0.08
C THR A 139 16.83 -25.05 -0.06
N SER A 140 17.56 -24.23 -0.81
CA SER A 140 19.03 -24.32 -0.91
C SER A 140 19.74 -24.01 0.42
N ALA A 141 19.08 -23.26 1.30
CA ALA A 141 19.59 -22.83 2.60
C ALA A 141 19.17 -23.74 3.76
N LEU A 142 18.24 -24.67 3.53
CA LEU A 142 17.68 -25.53 4.58
C LEU A 142 18.78 -26.33 5.29
N GLY A 143 18.78 -26.30 6.62
CA GLY A 143 19.79 -26.94 7.47
C GLY A 143 21.08 -26.12 7.68
N THR A 144 21.21 -24.95 7.05
CA THR A 144 22.29 -24.00 7.40
C THR A 144 21.99 -23.34 8.75
N SER A 145 23.04 -22.94 9.45
CA SER A 145 22.96 -22.22 10.73
C SER A 145 23.75 -20.92 10.67
N SER A 146 23.53 -20.01 11.62
CA SER A 146 24.25 -18.73 11.69
C SER A 146 25.80 -18.81 11.74
N THR A 147 26.35 -20.01 11.95
CA THR A 147 27.79 -20.30 11.88
C THR A 147 28.26 -20.77 10.50
N SER A 148 27.34 -21.03 9.57
CA SER A 148 27.61 -21.52 8.22
C SER A 148 27.97 -20.36 7.29
N PRO A 149 29.01 -20.47 6.45
CA PRO A 149 29.37 -19.40 5.51
C PRO A 149 28.30 -19.07 4.47
N SER A 150 27.42 -20.03 4.19
CA SER A 150 26.31 -19.93 3.24
C SER A 150 24.98 -19.64 3.92
N TYR A 151 24.97 -19.29 5.22
CA TYR A 151 23.74 -18.95 5.93
C TYR A 151 23.15 -17.65 5.38
N PRO A 152 21.96 -17.68 4.77
CA PRO A 152 21.25 -16.47 4.37
C PRO A 152 20.34 -16.06 5.54
N PRO A 153 20.70 -15.04 6.34
CA PRO A 153 19.88 -14.61 7.48
C PRO A 153 18.49 -14.13 7.05
N GLU A 154 18.32 -13.73 5.79
CA GLU A 154 17.05 -13.39 5.17
C GLU A 154 16.08 -14.56 4.98
N ALA A 155 16.56 -15.81 5.02
CA ALA A 155 15.72 -17.00 4.94
C ALA A 155 15.22 -17.49 6.31
N ASP A 156 15.71 -16.92 7.42
CA ASP A 156 15.25 -17.21 8.79
C ASP A 156 14.01 -16.36 9.09
N LEU A 157 12.85 -16.92 8.75
CA LEU A 157 11.55 -16.23 8.79
C LEU A 157 10.92 -16.27 10.18
N VAL A 158 11.20 -17.32 10.96
CA VAL A 158 10.65 -17.45 12.31
C VAL A 158 11.59 -16.95 13.40
N GLY A 159 12.90 -16.89 13.16
CA GLY A 159 13.89 -16.29 14.06
C GLY A 159 14.10 -17.03 15.37
N THR A 160 13.69 -18.30 15.46
CA THR A 160 13.63 -19.04 16.74
C THR A 160 14.82 -19.97 17.01
N SER A 161 15.51 -20.43 15.96
CA SER A 161 16.53 -21.49 16.06
C SER A 161 17.94 -21.09 15.62
N ASN A 162 18.15 -19.89 15.07
CA ASN A 162 19.40 -19.51 14.36
C ASN A 162 19.79 -20.53 13.27
N GLN A 163 18.82 -21.30 12.78
CA GLN A 163 18.95 -22.30 11.73
C GLN A 163 17.80 -22.10 10.76
N ILE A 164 18.05 -22.37 9.47
CA ILE A 164 16.98 -22.43 8.49
C ILE A 164 16.37 -23.83 8.58
N ASP A 165 15.13 -23.94 9.03
CA ASP A 165 14.48 -25.22 9.29
C ASP A 165 13.06 -25.32 8.70
N ASP A 166 12.37 -26.42 9.00
CA ASP A 166 11.03 -26.67 8.48
C ASP A 166 10.00 -25.62 8.94
N ALA A 167 10.25 -24.90 10.04
CA ALA A 167 9.38 -23.81 10.49
C ALA A 167 9.49 -22.59 9.55
N ASP A 168 10.69 -22.30 9.04
CA ASP A 168 10.89 -21.26 8.02
C ASP A 168 10.22 -21.64 6.71
N LEU A 169 10.37 -22.89 6.28
CA LEU A 169 9.68 -23.40 5.09
C LEU A 169 8.16 -23.34 5.25
N ALA A 170 7.62 -23.72 6.41
CA ALA A 170 6.19 -23.64 6.68
C ALA A 170 5.70 -22.17 6.70
N ALA A 171 6.48 -21.26 7.28
CA ALA A 171 6.18 -19.82 7.28
C ALA A 171 6.18 -19.23 5.87
N PHE A 172 7.10 -19.67 5.01
CA PHE A 172 7.13 -19.29 3.60
C PHE A 172 5.92 -19.84 2.84
N LEU A 173 5.64 -21.14 2.95
CA LEU A 173 4.55 -21.80 2.24
C LEU A 173 3.17 -21.25 2.61
N ALA A 174 2.98 -20.80 3.86
CA ALA A 174 1.75 -20.13 4.30
C ALA A 174 1.47 -18.82 3.53
N ARG A 175 2.48 -18.28 2.84
CA ARG A 175 2.45 -17.00 2.13
C ARG A 175 2.76 -17.16 0.63
N PHE A 176 2.94 -18.39 0.16
CA PHE A 176 3.30 -18.68 -1.23
C PHE A 176 2.26 -18.15 -2.23
N GLY A 177 2.74 -17.56 -3.33
CA GLY A 177 1.92 -16.83 -4.30
C GLY A 177 1.49 -15.44 -3.81
N GLY A 178 1.91 -15.02 -2.61
CA GLY A 178 1.68 -13.72 -2.03
C GLY A 178 2.84 -12.75 -2.26
N ARG A 179 2.94 -11.75 -1.38
CA ARG A 179 4.00 -10.73 -1.35
C ARG A 179 4.65 -10.68 0.04
N PRO A 180 5.94 -10.29 0.16
CA PRO A 180 6.67 -10.15 1.43
C PRO A 180 6.09 -9.12 2.41
#